data_AF-A0AAI9WCP2-F1
#
_entry.id   AF-A0AAI9WCP2-F1
#
_cell.length_a   1.000
_cell.length_b   1.000
_cell.length_c   1.000
_cell.angle_alpha   90.00
_cell.angle_beta   90.00
_cell.angle_gamma   90.00
#
_symmetry.space_group_name_H-M   'P 1'
#
loop_
_entity.id
_entity.type
_entity.pdbx_description
1 polymer ?
#
loop_
_entity_poly.entity_id
_entity_poly.type
_entity_poly.pdbx_seq_one_letter_code
_entity_poly.pdbx_strand_id
1 'polypeptide(L)'
;MTSNFDLMKLIADPKIEAILYSIQAVDKTVKEIASELDDKPSRLYYPIQKLLDTGLIQVSEEKQVGNLIEKYYSSRQLFATNEEFMSIEGELARTNSAALLSHMFLTFNKGANLLKADLEDTGETRAMYREATVSLTHSEWLKINEEIEKLISKRSSTDDKTNYTFSILTYETDAKASKPKKA
;
A
#
# COMPACT_ATOMS: atom_id res chain seq x y z
N MET A 1 -12.11 -10.75 -9.55
CA MET A 1 -10.90 -10.45 -8.76
C MET A 1 -9.92 -9.75 -9.68
N THR A 2 -9.50 -8.53 -9.34
CA THR A 2 -8.42 -7.81 -10.02
C THR A 2 -7.13 -8.63 -9.88
N SER A 3 -6.35 -8.78 -10.96
CA SER A 3 -5.08 -9.51 -10.85
C SER A 3 -4.06 -8.67 -10.04
N ASN A 4 -3.08 -9.34 -9.42
CA ASN A 4 -1.99 -8.63 -8.72
C ASN A 4 -1.28 -7.63 -9.64
N PHE A 5 -1.09 -7.98 -10.90
CA PHE A 5 -0.48 -7.12 -11.90
C PHE A 5 -1.33 -5.88 -12.21
N ASP A 6 -2.65 -6.03 -12.30
CA ASP A 6 -3.56 -4.89 -12.51
C ASP A 6 -3.58 -3.95 -11.30
N LEU A 7 -3.46 -4.50 -10.09
CA LEU A 7 -3.34 -3.72 -8.85
C LEU A 7 -2.01 -2.96 -8.79
N MET A 8 -0.89 -3.62 -9.12
CA MET A 8 0.43 -2.97 -9.24
C MET A 8 0.41 -1.82 -10.23
N LYS A 9 -0.14 -2.05 -11.43
CA LYS A 9 -0.29 -1.01 -12.46
C LYS A 9 -1.14 0.16 -11.98
N LEU A 10 -2.21 -0.14 -11.24
CA LEU A 10 -3.10 0.88 -10.70
C LEU A 10 -2.37 1.76 -9.67
N ILE A 11 -1.64 1.16 -8.74
CA ILE A 11 -0.90 1.87 -7.68
C ILE A 11 0.28 2.67 -8.25
N ALA A 12 0.94 2.17 -9.30
CA ALA A 12 2.04 2.86 -9.95
C ALA A 12 1.61 4.05 -10.83
N ASP A 13 0.31 4.26 -11.04
CA ASP A 13 -0.20 5.42 -11.79
C ASP A 13 -0.12 6.69 -10.91
N PRO A 14 0.62 7.74 -11.33
CA PRO A 14 0.77 8.95 -10.53
C PRO A 14 -0.56 9.65 -10.20
N LYS A 15 -1.56 9.54 -11.09
CA LYS A 15 -2.88 10.12 -10.86
C LYS A 15 -3.62 9.37 -9.76
N ILE A 16 -3.47 8.06 -9.73
CA ILE A 16 -4.06 7.21 -8.68
C ILE A 16 -3.40 7.51 -7.35
N GLU A 17 -2.08 7.58 -7.32
CA GLU A 17 -1.32 7.95 -6.14
C GLU A 17 -1.76 9.33 -5.61
N ALA A 18 -1.91 10.32 -6.49
CA ALA A 18 -2.39 11.65 -6.12
C ALA A 18 -3.81 11.64 -5.54
N ILE A 19 -4.73 10.84 -6.11
CA ILE A 19 -6.09 10.66 -5.54
C ILE A 19 -6.00 10.04 -4.14
N LEU A 20 -5.21 8.98 -3.96
CA LEU A 20 -5.07 8.30 -2.68
C LEU A 20 -4.54 9.24 -1.59
N TYR A 21 -3.51 10.05 -1.90
CA TYR A 21 -2.97 11.01 -0.94
C TYR A 21 -3.91 12.18 -0.66
N SER A 22 -4.65 12.67 -1.67
CA SER A 22 -5.66 13.71 -1.51
C SER A 22 -6.69 13.35 -0.43
N ILE A 23 -7.06 12.07 -0.31
CA ILE A 23 -8.08 11.59 0.64
C ILE A 23 -7.53 10.78 1.83
N GLN A 24 -6.22 10.84 2.06
CA GLN A 24 -5.56 10.10 3.15
C GLN A 24 -5.98 10.62 4.52
N ALA A 25 -5.95 11.95 4.71
CA ALA A 25 -6.22 12.59 6.00
C ALA A 25 -7.67 13.09 6.10
N VAL A 26 -8.15 13.71 5.02
CA VAL A 26 -9.47 14.36 4.95
C VAL A 26 -10.28 13.69 3.86
N ASP A 27 -11.46 13.22 4.21
CA ASP A 27 -12.36 12.58 3.26
C ASP A 27 -12.94 13.64 2.31
N LYS A 28 -12.98 13.34 1.00
CA LYS A 28 -13.36 14.33 -0.03
C LYS A 28 -14.32 13.73 -1.05
N THR A 29 -15.14 14.58 -1.65
CA THR A 29 -15.96 14.27 -2.82
C THR A 29 -15.12 14.25 -4.10
N VAL A 30 -15.65 13.66 -5.19
CA VAL A 30 -15.00 13.71 -6.52
C VAL A 30 -14.71 15.15 -6.97
N LYS A 31 -15.58 16.11 -6.62
CA LYS A 31 -15.41 17.52 -6.99
C LYS A 31 -14.25 18.16 -6.25
N GLU A 32 -14.13 17.91 -4.95
CA GLU A 32 -13.04 18.42 -4.12
C GLU A 32 -11.70 17.82 -4.54
N ILE A 33 -11.65 16.50 -4.79
CA ILE A 33 -10.45 15.83 -5.31
C ILE A 33 -10.05 16.45 -6.66
N ALA A 34 -10.99 16.63 -7.58
CA ALA A 34 -10.72 17.23 -8.88
C ALA A 34 -10.18 18.66 -8.75
N SER A 35 -10.74 19.46 -7.84
CA SER A 35 -10.29 20.83 -7.59
C SER A 35 -8.86 20.87 -7.02
N GLU A 36 -8.52 19.96 -6.12
CA GLU A 36 -7.17 19.88 -5.54
C GLU A 36 -6.12 19.41 -6.54
N LEU A 37 -6.49 18.49 -7.43
CA LEU A 37 -5.61 17.93 -8.45
C LEU A 37 -5.57 18.76 -9.75
N ASP A 38 -6.22 19.94 -9.79
CA ASP A 38 -6.39 20.77 -10.99
C ASP A 38 -6.90 19.96 -12.22
N ASP A 39 -7.91 19.12 -12.00
CA ASP A 39 -8.52 18.28 -13.04
C ASP A 39 -10.05 18.44 -13.08
N LYS A 40 -10.68 17.82 -14.09
CA LYS A 40 -12.13 17.82 -14.25
C LYS A 40 -12.74 16.63 -13.49
N PRO A 41 -13.85 16.82 -12.74
CA PRO A 41 -14.54 15.71 -12.06
C PRO A 41 -14.89 14.54 -13.00
N SER A 42 -15.25 14.83 -14.25
CA SER A 42 -15.56 13.82 -15.26
C SER A 42 -14.41 12.85 -15.55
N ARG A 43 -13.16 13.27 -15.35
CA ARG A 43 -11.95 12.46 -15.53
C ARG A 43 -11.55 11.66 -14.29
N LEU A 44 -12.25 11.84 -13.17
CA LEU A 44 -12.00 11.15 -11.92
C LEU A 44 -13.01 10.03 -11.64
N TYR A 45 -14.21 10.05 -12.22
CA TYR A 45 -15.22 9.00 -11.96
C TYR A 45 -14.71 7.59 -12.25
N TYR A 46 -14.03 7.38 -13.39
CA TYR A 46 -13.49 6.06 -13.72
C TYR A 46 -12.35 5.63 -12.77
N PRO A 47 -11.32 6.45 -12.51
CA PRO A 47 -10.33 6.16 -11.47
C PRO A 47 -10.94 5.84 -10.10
N ILE A 48 -11.86 6.67 -9.62
CA ILE A 48 -12.53 6.50 -8.32
C ILE A 48 -13.30 5.18 -8.27
N GLN A 49 -14.05 4.84 -9.32
CA GLN A 49 -14.76 3.56 -9.37
C GLN A 49 -13.78 2.38 -9.32
N LYS A 50 -12.69 2.44 -10.08
CA LYS A 50 -11.67 1.38 -10.07
C LYS A 50 -10.99 1.23 -8.71
N LEU A 51 -10.81 2.33 -7.98
CA LEU A 51 -10.28 2.33 -6.62
C LEU A 51 -11.26 1.72 -5.60
N LEU A 52 -12.56 1.98 -5.75
CA LEU A 52 -13.60 1.33 -4.94
C LEU A 52 -13.64 -0.18 -5.21
N ASP A 53 -13.64 -0.57 -6.49
CA ASP A 53 -13.73 -1.97 -6.91
C ASP A 53 -12.54 -2.81 -6.42
N THR A 54 -11.40 -2.16 -6.17
CA THR A 54 -10.18 -2.79 -5.62
C THR A 54 -10.07 -2.71 -4.10
N GLY A 55 -10.96 -1.96 -3.44
CA GLY A 55 -10.90 -1.73 -1.99
C GLY A 55 -9.80 -0.76 -1.55
N LEU A 56 -9.14 -0.07 -2.50
CA LEU A 56 -8.12 0.94 -2.20
C LEU A 56 -8.73 2.20 -1.57
N ILE A 57 -9.99 2.48 -1.86
CA ILE A 57 -10.75 3.54 -1.21
C ILE A 57 -12.11 3.00 -0.78
N GLN A 58 -12.75 3.70 0.14
CA GLN A 58 -14.11 3.41 0.58
C GLN A 58 -14.94 4.69 0.56
N VAL A 59 -16.26 4.54 0.48
CA VAL A 59 -17.20 5.63 0.75
C VAL A 59 -17.29 5.78 2.27
N SER A 60 -16.91 6.93 2.80
CA SER A 60 -16.97 7.21 4.24
C SER A 60 -18.27 7.87 4.67
N GLU A 61 -18.87 8.67 3.78
CA GLU A 61 -20.14 9.35 4.04
C GLU A 61 -20.90 9.54 2.71
N GLU A 62 -22.24 9.50 2.78
CA GLU A 62 -23.12 9.97 1.71
C GLU A 62 -23.97 11.13 2.24
N LYS A 63 -24.00 12.25 1.51
CA LYS A 63 -24.69 13.46 1.91
C LYS A 63 -25.63 13.93 0.80
N GLN A 64 -26.89 14.19 1.16
CA GLN A 64 -27.86 14.78 0.25
C GLN A 64 -27.58 16.28 0.13
N VAL A 65 -27.32 16.76 -1.10
CA VAL A 65 -27.14 18.18 -1.42
C VAL A 65 -28.14 18.54 -2.53
N GLY A 66 -29.27 19.14 -2.12
CA GLY A 66 -30.40 19.38 -3.02
C GLY A 66 -31.00 18.07 -3.51
N ASN A 67 -30.97 17.84 -4.82
CA ASN A 67 -31.47 16.61 -5.47
C ASN A 67 -30.37 15.58 -5.77
N LEU A 68 -29.13 15.82 -5.34
CA LEU A 68 -27.98 14.95 -5.61
C LEU A 68 -27.47 14.31 -4.32
N ILE A 69 -27.04 13.05 -4.42
CA ILE A 69 -26.26 12.38 -3.37
C ILE A 69 -24.79 12.59 -3.70
N GLU A 70 -24.07 13.27 -2.81
CA GLU A 70 -22.62 13.38 -2.87
C GLU A 70 -21.98 12.33 -1.96
N LYS A 71 -20.97 11.63 -2.48
CA LYS A 71 -20.22 10.63 -1.73
C LYS A 71 -18.86 11.19 -1.37
N TYR A 72 -18.46 11.01 -0.12
CA TYR A 72 -17.13 11.28 0.39
C TYR A 72 -16.32 10.00 0.40
N TYR A 73 -15.06 10.10 -0.03
CA TYR A 73 -14.15 8.98 -0.17
C TYR A 73 -12.98 9.10 0.80
N SER A 74 -12.52 7.95 1.29
CA SER A 74 -11.38 7.85 2.20
C SER A 74 -10.42 6.74 1.75
N SER A 75 -9.13 7.03 1.87
CA SER A 75 -8.04 6.04 1.73
C SER A 75 -7.32 5.79 3.06
N ARG A 76 -7.82 6.37 4.16
CA ARG A 76 -7.17 6.36 5.49
C ARG A 76 -6.76 4.96 5.94
N GLN A 77 -7.56 3.94 5.65
CA GLN A 77 -7.30 2.53 5.97
C GLN A 77 -5.98 1.98 5.38
N LEU A 78 -5.47 2.56 4.28
CA LEU A 78 -4.21 2.14 3.69
C LEU A 78 -2.99 2.71 4.42
N PHE A 79 -3.17 3.82 5.14
CA PHE A 79 -2.11 4.61 5.76
C PHE A 79 -2.19 4.64 7.28
N ALA A 80 -3.32 4.24 7.86
CA ALA A 80 -3.52 4.14 9.29
C ALA A 80 -2.82 2.90 9.84
N THR A 81 -1.52 3.01 10.08
CA THR A 81 -0.78 2.06 10.91
C THR A 81 -0.42 2.77 12.22
N ASN A 82 -1.24 2.58 13.25
CA ASN A 82 -0.85 2.87 14.64
C ASN A 82 0.05 1.76 15.20
N GLU A 83 0.33 0.71 14.42
CA GLU A 83 1.23 -0.38 14.81
C GLU A 83 2.60 -0.13 14.18
N GLU A 84 3.62 0.02 15.03
CA GLU A 84 5.03 0.20 14.64
C GLU A 84 5.59 -1.02 13.88
N PHE A 85 4.87 -2.16 13.92
CA PHE A 85 5.24 -3.40 13.26
C PHE A 85 3.99 -4.20 12.87
N MET A 86 3.87 -4.59 11.59
CA MET A 86 2.77 -5.40 11.06
C MET A 86 3.35 -6.70 10.47
N SER A 87 3.09 -7.83 11.11
CA SER A 87 3.36 -9.17 10.56
C SER A 87 2.02 -9.87 10.36
N ILE A 88 1.64 -10.09 9.10
CA ILE A 88 0.36 -10.69 8.73
C ILE A 88 0.62 -12.01 8.02
N GLU A 89 0.35 -13.11 8.71
CA GLU A 89 0.46 -14.47 8.18
C GLU A 89 -0.81 -15.30 8.46
N GLY A 90 -0.88 -16.50 7.88
CA GLY A 90 -1.91 -17.48 8.21
C GLY A 90 -3.34 -17.05 7.84
N GLU A 91 -4.28 -17.25 8.77
CA GLU A 91 -5.71 -17.02 8.51
C GLU A 91 -6.08 -15.54 8.40
N LEU A 92 -5.42 -14.67 9.18
CA LEU A 92 -5.61 -13.22 9.13
C LEU A 92 -5.22 -12.64 7.76
N ALA A 93 -4.11 -13.15 7.20
CA ALA A 93 -3.66 -12.80 5.85
C ALA A 93 -4.66 -13.26 4.78
N ARG A 94 -5.27 -14.43 4.97
CA ARG A 94 -6.26 -14.99 4.02
C ARG A 94 -7.56 -14.21 4.02
N THR A 95 -8.07 -13.82 5.19
CA THR A 95 -9.34 -13.07 5.29
C THR A 95 -9.21 -11.62 4.86
N ASN A 96 -8.00 -11.04 4.90
CA ASN A 96 -7.72 -9.65 4.52
C ASN A 96 -6.75 -9.52 3.32
N SER A 97 -6.69 -10.53 2.45
CA SER A 97 -5.64 -10.66 1.43
C SER A 97 -5.58 -9.47 0.46
N ALA A 98 -6.73 -8.87 0.12
CA ALA A 98 -6.78 -7.72 -0.77
C ALA A 98 -6.18 -6.46 -0.13
N ALA A 99 -6.45 -6.22 1.16
CA ALA A 99 -5.89 -5.10 1.90
C ALA A 99 -4.38 -5.26 2.11
N LEU A 100 -3.93 -6.48 2.45
CA LEU A 100 -2.51 -6.80 2.60
C LEU A 100 -1.72 -6.55 1.30
N LEU A 101 -2.21 -7.07 0.17
CA LEU A 101 -1.57 -6.88 -1.13
C LEU A 101 -1.53 -5.40 -1.53
N SER A 102 -2.62 -4.68 -1.28
CA SER A 102 -2.71 -3.24 -1.56
C SER A 102 -1.68 -2.44 -0.76
N HIS A 103 -1.59 -2.71 0.55
CA HIS A 103 -0.60 -2.09 1.42
C HIS A 103 0.83 -2.42 0.98
N MET A 104 1.13 -3.70 0.71
CA MET A 104 2.44 -4.14 0.22
C MET A 104 2.85 -3.43 -1.07
N PHE A 105 1.96 -3.34 -2.06
CA PHE A 105 2.28 -2.66 -3.31
C PHE A 105 2.42 -1.15 -3.13
N LEU A 106 1.63 -0.53 -2.26
CA LEU A 106 1.73 0.90 -1.96
C LEU A 106 3.06 1.25 -1.29
N THR A 107 3.47 0.49 -0.28
CA THR A 107 4.76 0.73 0.41
C THR A 107 5.95 0.46 -0.51
N PHE A 108 5.88 -0.61 -1.32
CA PHE A 108 6.90 -0.90 -2.33
C PHE A 108 6.99 0.21 -3.38
N ASN A 109 5.87 0.69 -3.91
CA ASN A 109 5.84 1.78 -4.90
C ASN A 109 6.46 3.06 -4.35
N LYS A 110 6.13 3.42 -3.10
CA LYS A 110 6.75 4.57 -2.40
C LYS A 110 8.27 4.41 -2.30
N GLY A 111 8.75 3.24 -1.87
CA GLY A 111 10.19 2.95 -1.79
C GLY A 111 10.88 2.99 -3.15
N ALA A 112 10.24 2.45 -4.20
CA ALA A 112 10.76 2.46 -5.56
C ALA A 112 10.84 3.88 -6.15
N ASN A 113 9.85 4.74 -5.89
CA ASN A 113 9.87 6.14 -6.28
C ASN A 113 11.02 6.92 -5.62
N LEU A 114 11.26 6.68 -4.31
CA LEU A 114 12.41 7.26 -3.61
C LEU A 114 13.74 6.76 -4.14
N LEU A 115 13.87 5.45 -4.37
CA LEU A 115 15.09 4.86 -4.94
C LEU A 115 15.38 5.44 -6.33
N LYS A 116 14.36 5.59 -7.17
CA LYS A 116 14.50 6.24 -8.48
C LYS A 116 15.04 7.66 -8.32
N ALA A 117 14.47 8.46 -7.42
CA ALA A 117 14.94 9.82 -7.18
C ALA A 117 16.39 9.86 -6.68
N ASP A 118 16.78 8.95 -5.79
CA ASP A 118 18.16 8.83 -5.28
C ASP A 118 19.17 8.34 -6.33
N LEU A 119 18.71 7.61 -7.35
CA LEU A 119 19.56 7.22 -8.47
C LEU A 119 19.77 8.36 -9.48
N GLU A 120 18.84 9.32 -9.51
CA GLU A 120 18.92 10.52 -10.35
C GLU A 120 19.68 11.67 -9.66
N ASP A 121 19.72 11.69 -8.32
CA ASP A 121 20.38 12.71 -7.49
C ASP A 121 21.52 12.11 -6.65
N THR A 122 22.73 12.67 -6.72
CA THR A 122 23.92 12.17 -5.98
C THR A 122 23.96 12.62 -4.51
N GLY A 123 22.83 13.04 -3.97
CA GLY A 123 22.67 13.44 -2.57
C GLY A 123 22.71 12.27 -1.57
N GLU A 124 22.08 12.48 -0.42
CA GLU A 124 21.99 11.47 0.62
C GLU A 124 21.06 10.31 0.20
N THR A 125 21.50 9.08 0.44
CA THR A 125 20.71 7.87 0.12
C THR A 125 19.55 7.70 1.10
N ARG A 126 18.32 7.77 0.60
CA ARG A 126 17.06 7.65 1.36
C ARG A 126 16.39 6.29 1.15
N ALA A 127 16.69 5.59 0.06
CA ALA A 127 16.16 4.27 -0.25
C ALA A 127 17.24 3.31 -0.75
N MET A 128 17.05 2.02 -0.48
CA MET A 128 17.96 0.96 -0.92
C MET A 128 17.20 -0.30 -1.31
N TYR A 129 17.65 -0.97 -2.37
CA TYR A 129 17.18 -2.29 -2.75
C TYR A 129 18.18 -3.36 -2.28
N ARG A 130 17.67 -4.45 -1.68
CA ARG A 130 18.47 -5.60 -1.24
C ARG A 130 17.74 -6.89 -1.60
N GLU A 131 18.45 -7.83 -2.19
CA GLU A 131 17.96 -9.16 -2.53
C GLU A 131 19.05 -10.20 -2.22
N ALA A 132 18.65 -11.33 -1.65
CA ALA A 132 19.52 -12.46 -1.38
C ALA A 132 18.76 -13.76 -1.54
N THR A 133 19.35 -14.74 -2.23
CA THR A 133 18.86 -16.12 -2.29
C THR A 133 19.78 -16.99 -1.46
N VAL A 134 19.24 -17.72 -0.49
CA VAL A 134 19.99 -18.53 0.47
C VAL A 134 19.39 -19.92 0.61
N SER A 135 20.21 -20.93 0.86
CA SER A 135 19.76 -22.29 1.14
C SER A 135 19.55 -22.48 2.64
N LEU A 136 18.32 -22.74 3.06
CA LEU A 136 17.91 -22.89 4.44
C LEU A 136 16.92 -24.05 4.57
N THR A 137 16.92 -24.71 5.72
CA THR A 137 15.75 -25.49 6.16
C THR A 137 14.58 -24.55 6.48
N HIS A 138 13.34 -25.06 6.44
CA HIS A 138 12.16 -24.27 6.81
C HIS A 138 12.25 -23.71 8.24
N SER A 139 12.80 -24.48 9.19
CA SER A 139 13.04 -24.02 10.57
C SER A 139 14.07 -22.89 10.66
N GLU A 140 15.13 -22.92 9.84
CA GLU A 140 16.10 -21.83 9.79
C GLU A 140 15.49 -20.57 9.17
N TRP A 141 14.65 -20.72 8.14
CA TRP A 141 13.91 -19.61 7.54
C TRP A 141 12.97 -18.94 8.54
N LEU A 142 12.17 -19.70 9.30
CA LEU A 142 11.32 -19.15 10.37
C LEU A 142 12.14 -18.40 11.42
N LYS A 143 13.25 -18.99 11.87
CA LYS A 143 14.14 -18.37 12.87
C LYS A 143 14.73 -17.06 12.39
N ILE A 144 15.12 -16.95 11.11
CA ILE A 144 15.66 -15.71 10.55
C ILE A 144 14.60 -14.60 10.53
N ASN A 145 13.36 -14.90 10.10
CA ASN A 145 12.28 -13.92 10.11
C ASN A 145 11.98 -13.43 11.55
N GLU A 146 11.98 -14.34 12.54
CA GLU A 146 11.81 -13.99 13.95
C GLU A 146 12.93 -13.06 14.47
N GLU A 147 14.19 -13.30 14.09
CA GLU A 147 15.30 -12.43 14.49
C GLU A 147 15.24 -11.05 13.81
N ILE A 148 14.80 -10.99 12.54
CA ILE A 148 14.55 -9.70 11.85
C ILE A 148 13.47 -8.91 12.60
N GLU A 149 12.35 -9.55 12.93
CA GLU A 149 11.27 -8.94 13.71
C GLU A 149 11.79 -8.40 15.04
N LYS A 150 12.50 -9.21 15.84
CA LYS A 150 13.07 -8.80 17.13
C LYS A 150 14.01 -7.59 17.04
N LEU A 151 14.72 -7.42 15.92
CA LEU A 151 15.63 -6.30 15.70
C LEU A 151 14.90 -4.99 15.36
N ILE A 152 13.71 -5.09 14.75
CA ILE A 152 12.91 -3.96 14.29
C ILE A 152 11.90 -3.55 15.38
N SER A 153 11.13 -4.50 15.92
CA SER A 153 10.00 -4.24 16.85
C SER A 153 10.41 -3.61 18.18
N LYS A 154 11.69 -3.67 18.55
CA LYS A 154 12.24 -3.01 19.74
C LYS A 154 12.48 -1.50 19.56
N ARG A 155 12.20 -0.95 18.38
CA ARG A 155 12.48 0.45 18.04
C ARG A 155 11.15 1.19 17.91
N SER A 156 10.95 2.19 18.75
CA SER A 156 9.78 3.07 18.65
C SER A 156 10.09 4.34 17.87
N SER A 157 9.05 4.90 17.25
CA SER A 157 9.13 6.19 16.57
C SER A 157 9.37 7.30 17.61
N THR A 158 10.34 8.16 17.36
CA THR A 158 10.65 9.32 18.22
C THR A 158 10.87 10.56 17.37
N ASP A 159 10.45 11.73 17.88
CA ASP A 159 10.47 13.00 17.11
C ASP A 159 11.89 13.47 16.72
N ASP A 160 12.93 12.95 17.37
CA ASP A 160 14.34 13.27 17.13
C ASP A 160 15.00 12.41 16.05
N LYS A 161 14.27 11.44 15.47
CA LYS A 161 14.83 10.47 14.51
C LYS A 161 14.02 10.40 13.22
N THR A 162 14.71 10.03 12.15
CA THR A 162 14.08 9.71 10.88
C THR A 162 13.47 8.32 10.94
N ASN A 163 12.19 8.21 10.56
CA ASN A 163 11.51 6.92 10.43
C ASN A 163 11.90 6.24 9.12
N TYR A 164 12.41 5.00 9.23
CA TYR A 164 12.74 4.14 8.09
C TYR A 164 11.75 2.99 8.02
N THR A 165 11.19 2.74 6.84
CA THR A 165 10.26 1.62 6.61
C THR A 165 11.02 0.42 6.04
N PHE A 166 10.87 -0.74 6.70
CA PHE A 166 11.34 -2.03 6.21
C PHE A 166 10.15 -2.83 5.67
N SER A 167 10.00 -2.90 4.35
CA SER A 167 9.02 -3.78 3.70
C SER A 167 9.74 -5.00 3.13
N ILE A 168 9.66 -6.13 3.85
CA ILE A 168 10.42 -7.35 3.55
C ILE A 168 9.44 -8.46 3.15
N LEU A 169 9.60 -9.00 1.94
CA LEU A 169 8.89 -10.19 1.47
C LEU A 169 9.90 -11.34 1.36
N THR A 170 9.74 -12.38 2.18
CA THR A 170 10.53 -13.61 2.09
C THR A 170 9.65 -14.76 1.59
N TYR A 171 10.19 -15.62 0.73
CA TYR A 171 9.42 -16.69 0.08
C TYR A 171 10.34 -17.84 -0.36
N GLU A 172 9.77 -19.03 -0.56
CA GLU A 172 10.46 -20.16 -1.17
C GLU A 172 10.63 -19.93 -2.68
N THR A 173 11.86 -19.80 -3.16
CA THR A 173 12.16 -19.42 -4.55
C THR A 173 11.59 -20.39 -5.59
N ASP A 174 11.62 -21.70 -5.30
CA ASP A 174 11.15 -22.74 -6.23
C ASP A 174 9.66 -23.10 -6.05
N ALA A 175 8.98 -22.51 -5.06
CA ALA A 175 7.58 -22.78 -4.80
C ALA A 175 6.69 -22.19 -5.90
N LYS A 176 5.72 -22.99 -6.37
CA LYS A 176 4.71 -22.52 -7.32
C LYS A 176 3.52 -21.97 -6.57
N ALA A 177 3.02 -20.81 -6.99
CA ALA A 177 1.73 -20.30 -6.54
C ALA A 177 0.65 -21.36 -6.77
N SER A 178 0.01 -21.83 -5.69
CA SER A 178 -1.12 -22.74 -5.79
C SER A 178 -2.27 -22.03 -6.52
N LYS A 179 -2.80 -22.64 -7.57
CA LYS A 179 -4.01 -22.11 -8.22
C LYS A 179 -5.13 -22.02 -7.18
N PRO A 180 -5.90 -20.91 -7.12
CA PRO A 180 -7.04 -20.83 -6.22
C PRO A 180 -7.96 -22.03 -6.49
N LYS A 181 -8.29 -22.79 -5.44
CA LYS A 181 -9.36 -23.80 -5.54
C LYS A 181 -10.62 -23.03 -5.95
N LYS A 182 -11.19 -23.34 -7.11
CA LYS A 182 -12.52 -22.84 -7.48
C LYS A 182 -13.47 -23.27 -6.37
N ALA A 183 -14.08 -22.28 -5.71
CA ALA A 183 -15.26 -22.48 -4.89
C ALA A 183 -16.44 -22.85 -5.80
#